data_AF-A0A1G9SEH8-F1
#
_entry.id   AF-A0A1G9SEH8-F1
#
_cell.length_a   1.000
_cell.length_b   1.000
_cell.length_c   1.000
_cell.angle_alpha   90.00
_cell.angle_beta   90.00
_cell.angle_gamma   90.00
#
_symmetry.space_group_name_H-M   'P 1'
#
loop_
_entity.id
_entity.type
_entity.pdbx_description
1 polymer ?
#
loop_
_entity_poly.entity_id
_entity_poly.type
_entity_poly.pdbx_seq_one_letter_code
_entity_poly.pdbx_strand_id
1 'polypeptide(L)'
;MIFLPLPFVVDLLLLILLAFMLHGDEPGRRNRPFLALVALCALQSVIVGLRWGYDVTALKFALPVLASGVPPLVLASFHSLIRRDERSAAAAGWVHAAPTIGMFALVLFAPRYIDFALIVEYVGYALALLNLARVGTDALEEARFEGAAAAHRALLIAAFSLCLSALFDLAILLDFEWTRGANIGLIVSNANLLGLLFIGLTAMVADRARALPAAGAVTDEDPVAKPQDREILDRIDQLLVSQKLARDENLTLSRLARRAGLPARQISTAVNRLAGKNVSQYINDIRIAEACRLLRETDMSVTAAMLESGFQTKSNFNREFRRVTDLSPVAWREQNRTGALAA
;
A
#
# COMPACT_ATOMS: atom_id res chain seq x y z
N MET A 1 38.01 -18.95 -18.47
CA MET A 1 36.73 -18.27 -18.79
C MET A 1 36.34 -17.48 -17.56
N ILE A 2 36.03 -16.18 -17.67
CA ILE A 2 35.64 -15.37 -16.51
C ILE A 2 34.26 -15.89 -16.07
N PHE A 3 34.19 -16.61 -14.96
CA PHE A 3 32.93 -17.00 -14.34
C PHE A 3 32.31 -15.73 -13.75
N LEU A 4 31.12 -15.35 -14.23
CA LEU A 4 30.36 -14.24 -13.69
C LEU A 4 29.21 -14.81 -12.85
N PRO A 5 29.30 -14.75 -11.51
CA PRO A 5 28.23 -15.21 -10.64
C PRO A 5 26.92 -14.49 -10.93
N LEU A 6 25.82 -15.24 -10.96
CA LEU A 6 24.45 -14.76 -11.18
C LEU A 6 24.07 -13.53 -10.32
N PRO A 7 24.51 -13.41 -9.05
CA PRO A 7 24.26 -12.21 -8.24
C PRO A 7 24.81 -10.90 -8.82
N PHE A 8 25.85 -10.92 -9.64
CA PHE A 8 26.33 -9.68 -10.29
C PHE A 8 25.40 -9.21 -11.41
N VAL A 9 24.70 -10.13 -12.07
CA VAL A 9 23.66 -9.77 -13.06
C VAL A 9 22.46 -9.14 -12.35
N VAL A 10 22.07 -9.70 -11.20
CA VAL A 10 21.01 -9.16 -10.34
C VAL A 10 21.39 -7.76 -9.83
N ASP A 11 22.62 -7.58 -9.36
CA ASP A 11 23.15 -6.28 -8.91
C ASP A 11 23.07 -5.23 -10.02
N LEU A 12 23.54 -5.56 -11.23
CA LEU A 12 23.47 -4.65 -12.38
C LEU A 12 22.02 -4.22 -12.66
N LEU A 13 21.05 -5.14 -12.61
CA LEU A 13 19.64 -4.79 -12.84
C LEU A 13 19.10 -3.88 -11.73
N LEU A 14 19.46 -4.14 -10.47
CA LEU A 14 19.06 -3.31 -9.33
C LEU A 14 19.70 -1.91 -9.39
N LEU A 15 20.94 -1.80 -9.85
CA LEU A 15 21.63 -0.52 -10.07
C LEU A 15 20.99 0.27 -11.22
N ILE A 16 20.60 -0.39 -12.31
CA ILE A 16 19.85 0.24 -13.41
C ILE A 16 18.50 0.75 -12.90
N LEU A 17 17.77 -0.08 -12.13
CA LEU A 17 16.51 0.31 -11.51
C LEU A 17 16.70 1.52 -10.57
N LEU A 18 17.73 1.48 -9.72
CA LEU A 18 18.07 2.57 -8.81
C LEU A 18 18.40 3.86 -9.58
N ALA A 19 19.22 3.77 -10.62
CA ALA A 19 19.56 4.90 -11.48
C ALA A 19 18.31 5.50 -12.14
N PHE A 20 17.41 4.68 -12.67
CA PHE A 20 16.15 5.14 -13.25
C PHE A 20 15.28 5.88 -12.21
N MET A 21 15.16 5.34 -10.99
CA MET A 21 14.46 6.00 -9.89
C MET A 21 15.16 7.28 -9.41
N LEU A 22 16.48 7.37 -9.58
CA LEU A 22 17.28 8.54 -9.26
C LEU A 22 17.23 9.64 -10.33
N HIS A 23 16.79 9.35 -11.56
CA HIS A 23 16.70 10.30 -12.66
C HIS A 23 15.26 10.78 -12.97
N GLY A 24 14.23 10.24 -12.32
CA GLY A 24 12.84 10.70 -12.48
C GLY A 24 12.55 12.07 -11.84
N ASP A 25 11.74 12.89 -12.52
CA ASP A 25 11.63 14.36 -12.43
C ASP A 25 10.90 15.00 -11.22
N GLU A 26 10.49 14.28 -10.17
CA GLU A 26 9.81 14.92 -9.01
C GLU A 26 10.53 14.71 -7.67
N PRO A 27 11.46 15.61 -7.28
CA PRO A 27 12.25 15.49 -6.05
C PRO A 27 11.43 15.48 -4.75
N GLY A 28 10.21 16.03 -4.76
CA GLY A 28 9.30 16.07 -3.60
C GLY A 28 8.53 14.77 -3.30
N ARG A 29 8.61 13.76 -4.17
CA ARG A 29 7.81 12.52 -4.10
C ARG A 29 8.62 11.24 -3.90
N ARG A 30 9.92 11.37 -3.64
CA ARG A 30 10.82 10.22 -3.55
C ARG A 30 10.59 9.37 -2.30
N ASN A 31 10.22 8.11 -2.50
CA ASN A 31 10.13 7.15 -1.41
C ASN A 31 11.55 6.73 -0.94
N ARG A 32 12.14 7.52 -0.03
CA ARG A 32 13.49 7.32 0.52
C ARG A 32 13.74 5.90 1.06
N PRO A 33 12.85 5.30 1.88
CA PRO A 33 13.08 3.93 2.36
C PRO A 33 13.07 2.89 1.23
N PHE A 34 12.31 3.12 0.15
CA PHE A 34 12.31 2.21 -1.00
C PHE A 34 13.62 2.30 -1.81
N LEU A 35 14.20 3.50 -1.94
CA LEU A 35 15.53 3.65 -2.53
C LEU A 35 16.60 2.97 -1.68
N ALA A 36 16.52 3.12 -0.35
CA ALA A 36 17.41 2.44 0.58
C ALA A 36 17.27 0.91 0.50
N LEU A 37 16.04 0.40 0.34
CA LEU A 37 15.77 -1.02 0.11
C LEU A 37 16.46 -1.52 -1.16
N VAL A 38 16.27 -0.84 -2.29
CA VAL A 38 16.90 -1.24 -3.57
C VAL A 38 18.43 -1.18 -3.47
N ALA A 39 18.98 -0.15 -2.85
CA ALA A 39 20.43 -0.03 -2.62
C ALA A 39 20.98 -1.14 -1.71
N LEU A 40 20.24 -1.49 -0.65
CA LEU A 40 20.60 -2.60 0.24
C LEU A 40 20.56 -3.95 -0.49
N CYS A 41 19.53 -4.20 -1.31
CA CYS A 41 19.44 -5.41 -2.13
C CYS A 41 20.59 -5.51 -3.14
N ALA A 42 20.99 -4.39 -3.75
CA ALA A 42 22.15 -4.34 -4.65
C ALA A 42 23.44 -4.71 -3.90
N LEU A 43 23.70 -4.05 -2.77
CA LEU A 43 24.85 -4.36 -1.91
C LEU A 43 24.87 -5.83 -1.45
N GLN A 44 23.72 -6.35 -1.03
CA GLN A 44 23.58 -7.76 -0.64
C GLN A 44 23.90 -8.68 -1.82
N SER A 45 23.43 -8.36 -3.03
CA SER A 45 23.71 -9.16 -4.23
C SER A 45 25.20 -9.21 -4.56
N VAL A 46 25.92 -8.08 -4.45
CA VAL A 46 27.38 -8.04 -4.61
C VAL A 46 28.06 -8.94 -3.58
N ILE A 47 27.68 -8.85 -2.31
CA ILE A 47 28.30 -9.62 -1.23
C ILE A 47 28.02 -11.13 -1.37
N VAL A 48 26.82 -11.50 -1.79
CA VAL A 48 26.47 -12.88 -2.15
C VAL A 48 27.35 -13.37 -3.31
N GLY A 49 27.53 -12.54 -4.36
CA GLY A 49 28.37 -12.86 -5.51
C GLY A 49 29.84 -13.04 -5.13
N LEU A 50 30.38 -12.18 -4.27
CA LEU A 50 31.75 -12.29 -3.76
C LEU A 50 31.93 -13.52 -2.86
N ARG A 51 30.99 -13.79 -1.96
CA ARG A 51 31.06 -14.95 -1.06
C ARG A 51 31.02 -16.26 -1.82
N TRP A 52 30.02 -16.47 -2.68
CA TRP A 52 29.77 -17.77 -3.30
C TRP A 52 30.43 -17.94 -4.67
N GLY A 53 30.74 -16.84 -5.34
CA GLY A 53 31.38 -16.86 -6.66
C GLY A 53 32.90 -16.80 -6.63
N TYR A 54 33.46 -16.12 -5.63
CA TYR A 54 34.90 -15.94 -5.45
C TYR A 54 35.42 -16.52 -4.11
N ASP A 55 34.58 -17.27 -3.40
CA ASP A 55 34.89 -17.95 -2.13
C ASP A 55 35.43 -17.02 -1.02
N VAL A 56 34.95 -15.77 -0.98
CA VAL A 56 35.35 -14.80 0.04
C VAL A 56 34.62 -15.10 1.37
N THR A 57 35.16 -16.05 2.13
CA THR A 57 34.54 -16.59 3.35
C THR A 57 34.32 -15.58 4.48
N ALA A 58 35.11 -14.49 4.54
CA ALA A 58 34.96 -13.43 5.54
C ALA A 58 33.59 -12.73 5.47
N LEU A 59 32.95 -12.72 4.29
CA LEU A 59 31.65 -12.08 4.08
C LEU A 59 30.47 -12.84 4.71
N LYS A 60 30.70 -14.06 5.25
CA LYS A 60 29.67 -14.83 5.95
C LYS A 60 29.07 -14.08 7.15
N PHE A 61 29.84 -13.19 7.78
CA PHE A 61 29.40 -12.38 8.92
C PHE A 61 28.62 -11.13 8.52
N ALA A 62 28.87 -10.61 7.32
CA ALA A 62 28.19 -9.42 6.82
C ALA A 62 26.77 -9.73 6.31
N LEU A 63 26.58 -10.92 5.73
CA LEU A 63 25.31 -11.30 5.09
C LEU A 63 24.09 -11.27 6.02
N PRO A 64 24.13 -11.85 7.23
CA PRO A 64 22.98 -11.81 8.15
C PRO A 64 22.62 -10.38 8.57
N VAL A 65 23.63 -9.54 8.82
CA VAL A 65 23.44 -8.14 9.22
C VAL A 65 22.75 -7.36 8.11
N LEU A 66 23.18 -7.55 6.85
CA LEU A 66 22.53 -6.90 5.72
C LEU A 66 21.12 -7.44 5.46
N ALA A 67 20.92 -8.75 5.59
CA ALA A 67 19.61 -9.39 5.43
C ALA A 67 18.58 -8.86 6.46
N SER A 68 18.98 -8.68 7.73
CA SER A 68 18.11 -8.08 8.76
C SER A 68 17.70 -6.61 8.46
N GLY A 69 18.40 -5.93 7.54
CA GLY A 69 17.99 -4.59 7.10
C GLY A 69 16.81 -4.60 6.12
N VAL A 70 16.56 -5.72 5.44
CA VAL A 70 15.56 -5.82 4.38
C VAL A 70 14.14 -5.70 4.93
N PRO A 71 13.69 -6.52 5.90
CA PRO A 71 12.29 -6.47 6.36
C PRO A 71 11.85 -5.11 6.96
N PRO A 72 12.65 -4.43 7.80
CA PRO A 72 12.32 -3.10 8.29
C PRO A 72 12.17 -2.06 7.18
N LEU A 73 13.03 -2.09 6.17
CA LEU A 73 12.97 -1.17 5.03
C LEU A 73 11.76 -1.44 4.13
N VAL A 74 11.36 -2.70 3.95
CA VAL A 74 10.11 -3.04 3.24
C VAL A 74 8.92 -2.45 4.00
N LEU A 75 8.81 -2.66 5.30
CA LEU A 75 7.72 -2.10 6.11
C LEU A 75 7.71 -0.57 6.07
N ALA A 76 8.86 0.07 6.24
CA ALA A 76 9.01 1.53 6.15
C ALA A 76 8.60 2.07 4.77
N SER A 77 8.92 1.34 3.70
CA SER A 77 8.55 1.69 2.32
C SER A 77 7.05 1.72 2.11
N PHE A 78 6.29 0.81 2.73
CA PHE A 78 4.83 0.81 2.67
C PHE A 78 4.19 1.82 3.62
N HIS A 79 4.78 2.06 4.80
CA HIS A 79 4.32 3.10 5.72
C HIS A 79 4.39 4.50 5.08
N SER A 80 5.48 4.83 4.38
CA SER A 80 5.62 6.11 3.67
C SER A 80 4.63 6.27 2.50
N LEU A 81 4.19 5.16 1.90
CA LEU A 81 3.16 5.14 0.87
C LEU A 81 1.74 5.35 1.43
N ILE A 82 1.46 4.84 2.63
CA ILE A 82 0.10 4.79 3.22
C ILE A 82 -0.17 5.97 4.17
N ARG A 83 0.80 6.38 5.01
CA ARG A 83 0.66 7.47 5.98
C ARG A 83 1.62 8.60 5.64
N ARG A 84 1.08 9.71 5.10
CA ARG A 84 1.82 10.96 4.78
C ARG A 84 2.18 11.79 6.02
N ASP A 85 2.35 11.19 7.19
CA ASP A 85 2.57 11.95 8.43
C ASP A 85 4.06 12.07 8.74
N GLU A 86 4.66 13.18 8.30
CA GLU A 86 6.11 13.43 8.36
C GLU A 86 6.66 13.50 9.80
N ARG A 87 5.81 13.79 10.80
CA ARG A 87 6.23 13.93 12.20
C ARG A 87 6.48 12.61 12.93
N SER A 88 5.97 11.48 12.42
CA SER A 88 6.19 10.15 13.02
C SER A 88 7.43 9.43 12.47
N ALA A 89 8.06 9.95 11.42
CA ALA A 89 9.17 9.28 10.72
C ALA A 89 10.50 9.30 11.50
N ALA A 90 10.78 10.36 12.27
CA ALA A 90 12.02 10.50 13.03
C ALA A 90 12.04 9.64 14.31
N ALA A 91 10.90 9.49 15.00
CA ALA A 91 10.77 8.63 16.18
C ALA A 91 10.75 7.13 15.83
N ALA A 92 10.32 6.77 14.61
CA ALA A 92 10.28 5.39 14.12
C ALA A 92 11.66 4.85 13.65
N GLY A 93 12.60 5.72 13.30
CA GLY A 93 13.91 5.31 12.74
C GLY A 93 14.72 4.39 13.66
N TRP A 94 14.67 4.60 14.97
CA TRP A 94 15.35 3.77 15.97
C TRP A 94 14.70 2.38 16.11
N VAL A 95 13.37 2.29 15.99
CA VAL A 95 12.64 1.03 16.04
C VAL A 95 12.94 0.17 14.81
N HIS A 96 13.18 0.80 13.66
CA HIS A 96 13.56 0.09 12.42
C HIS A 96 15.04 -0.31 12.37
N ALA A 97 15.92 0.31 13.17
CA ALA A 97 17.34 -0.07 13.28
C ALA A 97 17.61 -1.12 14.38
N ALA A 98 16.65 -1.37 15.27
CA ALA A 98 16.80 -2.35 16.34
C ALA A 98 17.11 -3.78 15.85
N PRO A 99 16.47 -4.31 14.79
CA PRO A 99 16.77 -5.67 14.31
C PRO A 99 18.19 -5.81 13.76
N THR A 100 18.69 -4.83 13.00
CA THR A 100 20.05 -4.86 12.44
C THR A 100 21.12 -4.76 13.52
N ILE A 101 20.89 -3.93 14.55
CA ILE A 101 21.78 -3.85 15.72
C ILE A 101 21.75 -5.18 16.50
N GLY A 102 20.57 -5.77 16.70
CA GLY A 102 20.41 -7.07 17.34
C GLY A 102 21.12 -8.18 16.57
N MET A 103 21.01 -8.18 15.25
CA MET A 103 21.70 -9.14 14.38
C MET A 103 23.22 -8.98 14.45
N PHE A 104 23.72 -7.74 14.45
CA PHE A 104 25.14 -7.47 14.65
C PHE A 104 25.65 -8.02 16.01
N ALA A 105 24.88 -7.83 17.08
CA ALA A 105 25.21 -8.41 18.39
C ALA A 105 25.19 -9.95 18.37
N LEU A 106 24.22 -10.58 17.69
CA LEU A 106 24.18 -12.04 17.53
C LEU A 106 25.41 -12.55 16.78
N VAL A 107 25.85 -11.86 15.74
CA VAL A 107 27.08 -12.20 14.99
C VAL A 107 28.32 -12.18 15.88
N LEU A 108 28.40 -11.27 16.86
CA LEU A 108 29.54 -11.17 17.77
C LEU A 108 29.48 -12.15 18.94
N PHE A 109 28.30 -12.33 19.55
CA PHE A 109 28.17 -12.98 20.85
C PHE A 109 27.49 -14.35 20.80
N ALA A 110 26.62 -14.60 19.82
CA ALA A 110 25.88 -15.86 19.74
C ALA A 110 25.56 -16.30 18.29
N PRO A 111 26.59 -16.62 17.48
CA PRO A 111 26.39 -16.94 16.05
C PRO A 111 25.45 -18.12 15.78
N ARG A 112 25.32 -19.04 16.73
CA ARG A 112 24.43 -20.22 16.63
C ARG A 112 22.94 -19.88 16.49
N TYR A 113 22.53 -18.67 16.84
CA TYR A 113 21.12 -18.25 16.79
C TYR A 113 20.79 -17.37 15.57
N ILE A 114 21.76 -17.12 14.69
CA ILE A 114 21.58 -16.21 13.54
C ILE A 114 20.45 -16.69 12.64
N ASP A 115 20.47 -17.95 12.20
CA ASP A 115 19.49 -18.46 11.23
C ASP A 115 18.07 -18.46 11.82
N PHE A 116 17.94 -18.87 13.08
CA PHE A 116 16.65 -18.81 13.79
C PHE A 116 16.15 -17.37 13.96
N ALA A 117 17.03 -16.43 14.32
CA ALA A 117 16.68 -15.03 14.47
C ALA A 117 16.22 -14.40 13.15
N LEU A 118 16.92 -14.69 12.04
CA LEU A 118 16.53 -14.23 10.69
C LEU A 118 15.13 -14.74 10.31
N ILE A 119 14.85 -16.03 10.52
CA ILE A 119 13.53 -16.60 10.21
C ILE A 119 12.43 -15.89 11.03
N VAL A 120 12.64 -15.73 12.35
CA VAL A 120 11.68 -15.06 13.23
C VAL A 120 11.47 -13.60 12.81
N GLU A 121 12.53 -12.90 12.45
CA GLU A 121 12.49 -11.52 11.98
C GLU A 121 11.67 -11.39 10.69
N TYR A 122 12.00 -12.19 9.66
CA TYR A 122 11.30 -12.14 8.38
C TYR A 122 9.82 -12.50 8.50
N VAL A 123 9.49 -13.53 9.29
CA VAL A 123 8.09 -13.91 9.57
C VAL A 123 7.37 -12.81 10.36
N GLY A 124 8.02 -12.23 11.37
CA GLY A 124 7.46 -11.14 12.17
C GLY A 124 7.10 -9.92 11.33
N TYR A 125 7.99 -9.51 10.43
CA TYR A 125 7.74 -8.40 9.49
C TYR A 125 6.72 -8.75 8.40
N ALA A 126 6.67 -9.99 7.93
CA ALA A 126 5.62 -10.45 7.03
C ALA A 126 4.23 -10.35 7.69
N LEU A 127 4.11 -10.78 8.96
CA LEU A 127 2.87 -10.62 9.74
C LEU A 127 2.53 -9.14 9.99
N ALA A 128 3.53 -8.29 10.25
CA ALA A 128 3.34 -6.86 10.39
C ALA A 128 2.79 -6.22 9.10
N LEU A 129 3.33 -6.61 7.93
CA LEU A 129 2.79 -6.21 6.63
C LEU A 129 1.37 -6.73 6.44
N LEU A 130 1.07 -8.00 6.71
CA LEU A 130 -0.30 -8.52 6.60
C LEU A 130 -1.29 -7.80 7.53
N ASN A 131 -0.86 -7.44 8.74
CA ASN A 131 -1.67 -6.63 9.64
C ASN A 131 -1.90 -5.22 9.08
N LEU A 132 -0.85 -4.60 8.51
CA LEU A 132 -0.98 -3.33 7.78
C LEU A 132 -1.90 -3.46 6.56
N ALA A 133 -1.95 -4.62 5.90
CA ALA A 133 -2.88 -4.90 4.80
C ALA A 133 -4.34 -4.86 5.28
N ARG A 134 -4.61 -5.47 6.44
CA ARG A 134 -5.94 -5.59 7.05
C ARG A 134 -6.44 -4.28 7.64
N VAL A 135 -5.60 -3.57 8.39
CA VAL A 135 -5.92 -2.23 8.92
C VAL A 135 -5.99 -1.22 7.76
N GLY A 136 -5.15 -1.43 6.75
CA GLY A 136 -5.17 -0.67 5.51
C GLY A 136 -6.48 -0.85 4.75
N THR A 137 -7.06 -2.05 4.63
CA THR A 137 -8.36 -2.24 3.97
C THR A 137 -9.47 -1.41 4.61
N ASP A 138 -9.49 -1.29 5.95
CA ASP A 138 -10.49 -0.47 6.65
C ASP A 138 -10.31 1.03 6.39
N ALA A 139 -9.08 1.50 6.18
CA ALA A 139 -8.78 2.90 5.82
C ALA A 139 -8.79 3.18 4.30
N LEU A 140 -8.57 2.16 3.47
CA LEU A 140 -8.54 2.20 2.00
C LEU A 140 -9.95 2.08 1.40
N GLU A 141 -10.91 1.49 2.13
CA GLU A 141 -12.34 1.63 1.85
C GLU A 141 -12.82 3.10 1.91
N GLU A 142 -12.06 3.97 2.59
CA GLU A 142 -12.44 5.36 2.87
C GLU A 142 -11.82 6.37 1.89
N ALA A 143 -10.72 6.02 1.22
CA ALA A 143 -9.98 6.92 0.36
C ALA A 143 -9.43 6.24 -0.91
N ARG A 144 -10.12 6.50 -2.04
CA ARG A 144 -9.62 6.42 -3.43
C ARG A 144 -9.50 5.02 -4.04
N PHE A 145 -10.60 4.62 -4.70
CA PHE A 145 -10.59 3.66 -5.80
C PHE A 145 -9.76 4.21 -6.97
N GLU A 146 -8.51 3.73 -7.08
CA GLU A 146 -7.75 3.46 -8.31
C GLU A 146 -6.28 3.13 -7.96
N GLY A 147 -5.75 3.69 -6.87
CA GLY A 147 -4.41 3.36 -6.33
C GLY A 147 -4.40 2.38 -5.14
N ALA A 148 -5.49 2.32 -4.37
CA ALA A 148 -5.62 1.50 -3.17
C ALA A 148 -5.46 -0.01 -3.43
N ALA A 149 -6.11 -0.52 -4.47
CA ALA A 149 -6.04 -1.94 -4.83
C ALA A 149 -4.64 -2.35 -5.31
N ALA A 150 -3.92 -1.45 -6.00
CA ALA A 150 -2.54 -1.69 -6.40
C ALA A 150 -1.59 -1.69 -5.19
N ALA A 151 -1.74 -0.74 -4.27
CA ALA A 151 -0.98 -0.71 -3.02
C ALA A 151 -1.23 -1.96 -2.15
N HIS A 152 -2.50 -2.38 -2.02
CA HIS A 152 -2.86 -3.61 -1.30
C HIS A 152 -2.23 -4.86 -1.95
N ARG A 153 -2.33 -5.00 -3.28
CA ARG A 153 -1.67 -6.11 -4.00
C ARG A 153 -0.15 -6.09 -3.82
N ALA A 154 0.48 -4.92 -3.93
CA ALA A 154 1.93 -4.79 -3.73
C ALA A 154 2.33 -5.21 -2.31
N LEU A 155 1.52 -4.88 -1.31
CA LEU A 155 1.77 -5.21 0.09
C LEU A 155 1.56 -6.71 0.38
N LEU A 156 0.57 -7.36 -0.24
CA LEU A 156 0.44 -8.82 -0.21
C LEU A 156 1.61 -9.53 -0.90
N ILE A 157 2.05 -9.03 -2.05
CA ILE A 157 3.22 -9.57 -2.78
C ILE A 157 4.48 -9.45 -1.91
N ALA A 158 4.68 -8.31 -1.25
CA ALA A 158 5.82 -8.09 -0.36
C ALA A 158 5.80 -9.01 0.87
N ALA A 159 4.64 -9.16 1.52
CA ALA A 159 4.49 -10.09 2.64
C ALA A 159 4.76 -11.55 2.22
N PHE A 160 4.22 -11.96 1.07
CA PHE A 160 4.50 -13.29 0.50
C PHE A 160 5.99 -13.49 0.20
N SER A 161 6.65 -12.47 -0.37
CA SER A 161 8.09 -12.51 -0.65
C SER A 161 8.94 -12.64 0.61
N LEU A 162 8.56 -12.00 1.73
CA LEU A 162 9.24 -12.17 3.02
C LEU A 162 9.04 -13.60 3.58
N CYS A 163 7.82 -14.14 3.52
CA CYS A 163 7.56 -15.54 3.92
C CYS A 163 8.37 -16.53 3.08
N LEU A 164 8.46 -16.31 1.77
CA LEU A 164 9.24 -17.16 0.88
C LEU A 164 10.74 -17.05 1.18
N SER A 165 11.23 -15.86 1.53
CA SER A 165 12.62 -15.67 1.95
C SER A 165 12.92 -16.44 3.24
N ALA A 166 12.03 -16.37 4.23
CA ALA A 166 12.14 -17.16 5.47
C ALA A 166 12.13 -18.68 5.20
N LEU A 167 11.40 -19.13 4.17
CA LEU A 167 11.43 -20.54 3.74
C LEU A 167 12.79 -20.93 3.15
N PHE A 168 13.44 -20.04 2.40
CA PHE A 168 14.80 -20.25 1.91
C PHE A 168 15.82 -20.28 3.06
N ASP A 169 15.68 -19.41 4.06
CA ASP A 169 16.52 -19.44 5.27
C ASP A 169 16.35 -20.75 6.04
N LEU A 170 15.11 -21.23 6.16
CA LEU A 170 14.82 -22.56 6.74
C LEU A 170 15.44 -23.68 5.89
N ALA A 171 15.37 -23.61 4.57
CA ALA A 171 15.99 -24.60 3.68
C ALA A 171 17.52 -24.62 3.83
N ILE A 172 18.16 -23.45 4.00
CA ILE A 172 19.60 -23.34 4.27
C ILE A 172 19.94 -24.01 5.62
N LEU A 173 19.16 -23.72 6.67
CA LEU A 173 19.33 -24.33 8.00
C LEU A 173 19.25 -25.86 7.92
N LEU A 174 18.23 -26.39 7.23
CA LEU A 174 18.03 -27.82 7.04
C LEU A 174 19.13 -28.46 6.17
N ASP A 175 19.63 -27.76 5.14
CA ASP A 175 20.73 -28.25 4.30
C ASP A 175 22.05 -28.35 5.09
N PHE A 176 22.30 -27.42 6.02
CA PHE A 176 23.43 -27.53 6.94
C PHE A 176 23.33 -28.76 7.84
N GLU A 177 22.13 -29.11 8.32
CA GLU A 177 21.91 -30.29 9.15
C GLU A 177 22.03 -31.61 8.37
N TRP A 178 21.39 -31.69 7.19
CA TRP A 178 21.30 -32.95 6.44
C TRP A 178 22.45 -33.21 5.47
N THR A 179 22.95 -32.17 4.78
CA THR A 179 23.95 -32.33 3.70
C THR A 179 25.27 -31.61 4.00
N ARG A 180 25.39 -30.99 5.18
CA ARG A 180 26.53 -30.14 5.57
C ARG A 180 26.73 -28.96 4.61
N GLY A 181 25.63 -28.46 4.03
CA GLY A 181 25.65 -27.26 3.21
C GLY A 181 26.04 -27.48 1.74
N ALA A 182 25.93 -28.71 1.23
CA ALA A 182 26.32 -29.06 -0.13
C ALA A 182 25.49 -28.32 -1.20
N ASN A 183 24.26 -27.90 -0.87
CA ASN A 183 23.32 -27.31 -1.82
C ASN A 183 23.12 -25.80 -1.64
N ILE A 184 23.80 -25.16 -0.67
CA ILE A 184 23.57 -23.75 -0.32
C ILE A 184 23.69 -22.82 -1.53
N GLY A 185 24.69 -23.04 -2.40
CA GLY A 185 24.87 -22.23 -3.61
C GLY A 185 23.65 -22.25 -4.55
N LEU A 186 22.99 -23.41 -4.71
CA LEU A 186 21.78 -23.55 -5.51
C LEU A 186 20.57 -22.91 -4.83
N ILE A 187 20.43 -23.12 -3.51
CA ILE A 187 19.33 -22.55 -2.71
C ILE A 187 19.38 -21.01 -2.77
N VAL A 188 20.56 -20.42 -2.54
CA VAL A 188 20.78 -18.96 -2.59
C VAL A 188 20.57 -18.39 -3.99
N SER A 189 21.02 -19.11 -5.04
CA SER A 189 20.83 -18.66 -6.43
C SER A 189 19.35 -18.61 -6.82
N ASN A 190 18.57 -19.62 -6.45
CA ASN A 190 17.13 -19.65 -6.68
C ASN A 190 16.38 -18.58 -5.87
N ALA A 191 16.80 -18.37 -4.61
CA ALA A 191 16.25 -17.31 -3.76
C ALA A 191 16.46 -15.92 -4.38
N ASN A 192 17.66 -15.62 -4.89
CA ASN A 192 17.95 -14.34 -5.54
C ASN A 192 17.12 -14.11 -6.81
N LEU A 193 16.90 -15.14 -7.63
CA LEU A 193 16.09 -15.04 -8.85
C LEU A 193 14.62 -14.74 -8.53
N LEU A 194 14.08 -15.39 -7.50
CA LEU A 194 12.72 -15.13 -7.03
C LEU A 194 12.60 -13.75 -6.36
N GLY A 195 13.60 -13.35 -5.58
CA GLY A 195 13.66 -12.00 -4.99
C GLY A 195 13.60 -10.90 -6.05
N LEU A 196 14.35 -11.06 -7.15
CA LEU A 196 14.32 -10.14 -8.29
C LEU A 196 12.95 -10.07 -8.96
N LEU A 197 12.29 -11.22 -9.14
CA LEU A 197 10.92 -11.28 -9.66
C LEU A 197 9.94 -10.51 -8.77
N PHE A 198 10.05 -10.64 -7.45
CA PHE A 198 9.18 -9.93 -6.51
C PHE A 198 9.44 -8.42 -6.47
N ILE A 199 10.71 -8.00 -6.49
CA ILE A 199 11.07 -6.57 -6.61
C ILE A 199 10.54 -6.01 -7.95
N GLY A 200 10.68 -6.75 -9.05
CA GLY A 200 10.11 -6.38 -10.35
C GLY A 200 8.59 -6.26 -10.34
N LEU A 201 7.89 -7.24 -9.76
CA LEU A 201 6.43 -7.23 -9.63
C LEU A 201 5.93 -6.09 -8.75
N THR A 202 6.57 -5.86 -7.60
CA THR A 202 6.21 -4.76 -6.70
C THR A 202 6.49 -3.40 -7.35
N ALA A 203 7.62 -3.24 -8.05
CA ALA A 203 7.93 -2.04 -8.82
C ALA A 203 6.92 -1.80 -9.96
N MET A 204 6.55 -2.84 -10.72
CA MET A 204 5.56 -2.75 -11.80
C MET A 204 4.16 -2.44 -11.28
N VAL A 205 3.75 -3.03 -10.15
CA VAL A 205 2.46 -2.73 -9.51
C VAL A 205 2.46 -1.31 -8.94
N ALA A 206 3.57 -0.87 -8.34
CA ALA A 206 3.75 0.51 -7.88
C ALA A 206 3.81 1.52 -9.03
N ASP A 207 4.33 1.13 -10.19
CA ASP A 207 4.33 1.96 -11.41
C ASP A 207 2.94 2.03 -12.04
N ARG A 208 2.20 0.91 -12.13
CA ARG A 208 0.78 0.94 -12.54
C ARG A 208 -0.10 1.78 -11.61
N ALA A 209 0.24 1.83 -10.33
CA ALA A 209 -0.41 2.75 -9.37
C ALA A 209 -0.06 4.22 -9.62
N ARG A 210 1.08 4.51 -10.28
CA ARG A 210 1.54 5.84 -10.71
C ARG A 210 1.04 6.24 -12.11
N ALA A 211 0.87 5.26 -13.01
CA ALA A 211 0.47 5.45 -14.41
C ALA A 211 -1.02 5.81 -14.60
N LEU A 212 -1.83 5.66 -13.54
CA LEU A 212 -3.08 6.42 -13.42
C LEU A 212 -2.70 7.77 -12.83
N PRO A 213 -2.87 8.88 -13.59
CA PRO A 213 -2.36 10.17 -13.18
C PRO A 213 -2.86 10.46 -11.77
N ALA A 214 -1.92 10.65 -10.86
CA ALA A 214 -2.23 11.17 -9.55
C ALA A 214 -3.06 12.43 -9.76
N ALA A 215 -4.30 12.42 -9.25
CA ALA A 215 -5.21 13.55 -9.20
C ALA A 215 -4.58 14.73 -8.41
N GLY A 216 -3.56 15.37 -8.98
CA GLY A 216 -2.71 16.33 -8.28
C GLY A 216 -1.51 16.86 -9.06
N ALA A 217 -1.27 16.42 -10.31
CA ALA A 217 -0.49 17.22 -11.25
C ALA A 217 -1.49 18.00 -12.10
N VAL A 218 -1.83 19.19 -11.61
CA VAL A 218 -2.52 20.22 -12.39
C VAL A 218 -1.56 20.56 -13.53
N THR A 219 -1.80 20.00 -14.72
CA THR A 219 -1.39 20.69 -15.94
C THR A 219 -2.10 22.03 -15.92
N ASP A 220 -1.29 23.06 -16.07
CA ASP A 220 -1.53 24.50 -16.11
C ASP A 220 -2.60 24.90 -17.16
N GLU A 221 -3.81 24.36 -17.04
CA GLU A 221 -5.01 24.87 -17.71
C GLU A 221 -5.84 25.60 -16.66
N ASP A 222 -6.03 26.89 -16.91
CA ASP A 222 -6.75 27.90 -16.13
C ASP A 222 -7.81 27.36 -15.14
N PRO A 223 -7.87 27.91 -13.90
CA PRO A 223 -8.80 27.49 -12.84
C PRO A 223 -10.27 27.88 -13.09
N VAL A 224 -10.63 28.28 -14.32
CA VAL A 224 -12.00 28.67 -14.66
C VAL A 224 -12.80 27.40 -14.97
N ALA A 225 -13.86 27.17 -14.19
CA ALA A 225 -14.84 26.12 -14.45
C ALA A 225 -15.32 26.22 -15.90
N LYS A 226 -15.09 25.16 -16.70
CA LYS A 226 -15.59 25.14 -18.08
C LYS A 226 -17.10 24.89 -18.03
N PRO A 227 -17.92 25.49 -18.92
CA PRO A 227 -19.37 25.21 -18.98
C PRO A 227 -19.69 23.71 -19.06
N GLN A 228 -18.79 22.95 -19.71
CA GLN A 228 -18.86 21.50 -19.86
C GLN A 228 -18.70 20.71 -18.55
N ASP A 229 -18.00 21.26 -17.53
CA ASP A 229 -17.86 20.60 -16.23
C ASP A 229 -19.21 20.51 -15.51
N ARG A 230 -20.08 21.51 -15.70
CA ARG A 230 -21.41 21.55 -15.09
C ARG A 230 -22.36 20.53 -15.73
N GLU A 231 -22.33 20.40 -17.05
CA GLU A 231 -23.07 19.37 -17.77
C GLU A 231 -22.66 17.95 -17.34
N ILE A 232 -21.36 17.74 -17.10
CA ILE A 232 -20.85 16.47 -16.56
C ILE A 232 -21.42 16.20 -15.17
N LEU A 233 -21.42 17.19 -14.28
CA LEU A 233 -21.96 17.05 -12.93
C LEU A 233 -23.46 16.76 -12.94
N ASP A 234 -24.24 17.52 -13.72
CA ASP A 234 -25.68 17.34 -13.84
C ASP A 234 -26.03 15.92 -14.36
N ARG A 235 -25.24 15.41 -15.31
CA ARG A 235 -25.38 14.05 -15.82
C ARG A 235 -25.07 13.00 -14.75
N ILE A 236 -24.04 13.21 -13.95
CA ILE A 236 -23.69 12.33 -12.83
C ILE A 236 -24.79 12.35 -11.76
N ASP A 237 -25.28 13.52 -11.39
CA ASP A 237 -26.34 13.68 -10.39
C ASP A 237 -27.62 12.99 -10.83
N GLN A 238 -27.99 13.10 -12.11
CA GLN A 238 -29.12 12.39 -12.66
C GLN A 238 -28.97 10.86 -12.54
N LEU A 239 -27.76 10.33 -12.73
CA LEU A 239 -27.50 8.90 -12.55
C LEU A 239 -27.53 8.49 -11.08
N LEU A 240 -26.90 9.28 -10.21
CA LEU A 240 -26.76 8.96 -8.78
C LEU A 240 -28.11 9.05 -8.06
N VAL A 241 -28.88 10.10 -8.32
CA VAL A 241 -30.15 10.39 -7.66
C VAL A 241 -31.31 9.71 -8.39
N SER A 242 -31.55 10.07 -9.66
CA SER A 242 -32.76 9.62 -10.37
C SER A 242 -32.73 8.13 -10.72
N GLN A 243 -31.55 7.58 -11.06
CA GLN A 243 -31.40 6.14 -11.29
C GLN A 243 -30.98 5.36 -10.03
N LYS A 244 -30.94 6.03 -8.88
CA LYS A 244 -30.55 5.46 -7.57
C LYS A 244 -29.21 4.72 -7.61
N LEU A 245 -28.31 5.07 -8.53
CA LEU A 245 -27.04 4.37 -8.70
C LEU A 245 -26.16 4.52 -7.46
N ALA A 246 -26.35 5.58 -6.67
CA ALA A 246 -25.70 5.74 -5.38
C ALA A 246 -26.00 4.59 -4.40
N ARG A 247 -27.13 3.88 -4.55
CA ARG A 247 -27.47 2.72 -3.69
C ARG A 247 -26.76 1.43 -4.08
N ASP A 248 -26.13 1.37 -5.27
CA ASP A 248 -25.30 0.23 -5.64
C ASP A 248 -24.04 0.21 -4.76
N GLU A 249 -24.00 -0.75 -3.86
CA GLU A 249 -22.88 -1.02 -2.96
C GLU A 249 -21.56 -1.27 -3.73
N ASN A 250 -21.65 -1.75 -4.97
CA ASN A 250 -20.50 -2.04 -5.82
C ASN A 250 -20.19 -0.91 -6.83
N LEU A 251 -20.75 0.28 -6.63
CA LEU A 251 -20.51 1.44 -7.50
C LEU A 251 -19.03 1.85 -7.44
N THR A 252 -18.38 1.82 -8.60
CA THR A 252 -17.00 2.30 -8.78
C THR A 252 -16.99 3.45 -9.80
N LEU A 253 -15.95 4.27 -9.77
CA LEU A 253 -15.76 5.35 -10.76
C LEU A 253 -15.81 4.80 -12.21
N SER A 254 -15.21 3.63 -12.46
CA SER A 254 -15.24 3.00 -13.78
C SER A 254 -16.66 2.58 -14.20
N ARG A 255 -17.48 2.08 -13.27
CA ARG A 255 -18.89 1.77 -13.53
C ARG A 255 -19.72 3.02 -13.78
N LEU A 256 -19.50 4.07 -12.97
CA LEU A 256 -20.15 5.37 -13.16
C LEU A 256 -19.80 5.98 -14.52
N ALA A 257 -18.52 5.96 -14.90
CA ALA A 257 -18.01 6.40 -16.20
C ALA A 257 -18.67 5.65 -17.36
N ARG A 258 -18.69 4.31 -17.28
CA ARG A 258 -19.32 3.47 -18.30
C ARG A 258 -20.82 3.74 -18.42
N ARG A 259 -21.51 3.99 -17.31
CA ARG A 259 -22.95 4.27 -17.27
C ARG A 259 -23.27 5.68 -17.77
N ALA A 260 -22.38 6.64 -17.50
CA ALA A 260 -22.48 8.02 -17.98
C ALA A 260 -22.11 8.17 -19.46
N GLY A 261 -21.35 7.22 -20.02
CA GLY A 261 -20.76 7.35 -21.35
C GLY A 261 -19.63 8.39 -21.39
N LEU A 262 -19.00 8.64 -20.24
CA LEU A 262 -17.97 9.67 -20.06
C LEU A 262 -16.66 9.04 -19.56
N PRO A 263 -15.48 9.54 -19.98
CA PRO A 263 -14.21 9.15 -19.39
C PRO A 263 -14.16 9.43 -17.89
N ALA A 264 -13.67 8.46 -17.10
CA ALA A 264 -13.50 8.58 -15.64
C ALA A 264 -12.71 9.84 -15.23
N ARG A 265 -11.70 10.22 -16.03
CA ARG A 265 -10.90 11.42 -15.80
C ARG A 265 -11.74 12.70 -15.87
N GLN A 266 -12.65 12.82 -16.84
CA GLN A 266 -13.52 14.00 -16.97
C GLN A 266 -14.46 14.13 -15.77
N ILE A 267 -15.02 13.01 -15.31
CA ILE A 267 -15.85 12.95 -14.11
C ILE A 267 -15.06 13.41 -12.87
N SER A 268 -13.86 12.86 -12.66
CA SER A 268 -13.03 13.24 -11.52
C SER A 268 -12.63 14.71 -11.53
N THR A 269 -12.30 15.26 -12.71
CA THR A 269 -11.93 16.68 -12.86
C THR A 269 -13.12 17.59 -12.57
N ALA A 270 -14.29 17.29 -13.14
CA ALA A 270 -15.50 18.09 -12.93
C ALA A 270 -15.91 18.11 -11.45
N VAL A 271 -15.93 16.95 -10.77
CA VAL A 271 -16.25 16.86 -9.34
C VAL A 271 -15.24 17.61 -8.48
N ASN A 272 -13.94 17.48 -8.79
CA ASN A 272 -12.92 18.18 -8.02
C ASN A 272 -13.02 19.71 -8.19
N ARG A 273 -13.24 20.20 -9.41
CA ARG A 273 -13.35 21.64 -9.70
C ARG A 273 -14.61 22.27 -9.15
N LEU A 274 -15.76 21.62 -9.32
CA LEU A 274 -17.05 22.20 -8.94
C LEU A 274 -17.44 21.94 -7.49
N ALA A 275 -17.14 20.75 -6.97
CA ALA A 275 -17.54 20.35 -5.62
C ALA A 275 -16.39 20.42 -4.60
N GLY A 276 -15.14 20.66 -5.04
CA GLY A 276 -13.97 20.70 -4.15
C GLY A 276 -13.65 19.36 -3.47
N LYS A 277 -14.23 18.26 -3.96
CA LYS A 277 -14.21 16.94 -3.33
C LYS A 277 -13.69 15.89 -4.29
N ASN A 278 -13.33 14.72 -3.78
CA ASN A 278 -13.13 13.56 -4.65
C ASN A 278 -14.46 12.86 -4.95
N VAL A 279 -14.51 12.04 -6.00
CA VAL A 279 -15.75 11.37 -6.45
C VAL A 279 -16.36 10.48 -5.36
N SER A 280 -15.55 9.78 -4.56
CA SER A 280 -16.05 8.94 -3.46
C SER A 280 -16.74 9.77 -2.38
N GLN A 281 -16.15 10.90 -1.98
CA GLN A 281 -16.77 11.83 -1.03
C GLN A 281 -18.07 12.41 -1.59
N TYR A 282 -18.09 12.76 -2.88
CA TYR A 282 -19.28 13.26 -3.55
C TYR A 282 -20.44 12.25 -3.51
N ILE A 283 -20.16 10.99 -3.85
CA ILE A 283 -21.16 9.91 -3.76
C ILE A 283 -21.59 9.68 -2.31
N ASN A 284 -20.65 9.65 -1.37
CA ASN A 284 -20.95 9.43 0.05
C ASN A 284 -21.81 10.55 0.63
N ASP A 285 -21.63 11.81 0.22
CA ASP A 285 -22.50 12.91 0.63
C ASP A 285 -23.95 12.66 0.21
N ILE A 286 -24.17 12.16 -1.01
CA ILE A 286 -25.50 11.78 -1.52
C ILE A 286 -26.07 10.60 -0.71
N ARG A 287 -25.25 9.57 -0.43
CA ARG A 287 -25.67 8.42 0.38
C ARG A 287 -26.05 8.82 1.80
N ILE A 288 -25.29 9.71 2.44
CA ILE A 288 -25.60 10.22 3.78
C ILE A 288 -26.86 11.09 3.75
N ALA A 289 -27.05 11.93 2.74
CA ALA A 289 -28.30 12.69 2.58
C ALA A 289 -29.52 11.76 2.51
N GLU A 290 -29.40 10.64 1.78
CA GLU A 290 -30.46 9.62 1.73
C GLU A 290 -30.63 8.88 3.07
N ALA A 291 -29.55 8.55 3.76
CA ALA A 291 -29.61 7.93 5.09
C ALA A 291 -30.32 8.86 6.10
N CYS A 292 -30.00 10.15 6.10
CA CYS A 292 -30.67 11.16 6.90
C CYS A 292 -32.17 11.25 6.55
N ARG A 293 -32.52 11.21 5.26
CA ARG A 293 -33.91 11.17 4.81
C ARG A 293 -34.64 9.95 5.36
N LEU A 294 -34.08 8.75 5.21
CA LEU A 294 -34.65 7.50 5.71
C LEU A 294 -34.82 7.51 7.24
N LEU A 295 -33.81 7.99 7.98
CA LEU A 295 -33.87 8.06 9.44
C LEU A 295 -34.90 9.06 9.98
N ARG A 296 -35.23 10.09 9.18
CA ARG A 296 -36.23 11.11 9.52
C ARG A 296 -37.64 10.71 9.12
N GLU A 297 -37.82 10.13 7.94
CA GLU A 297 -39.13 9.84 7.36
C GLU A 297 -39.66 8.45 7.71
N THR A 298 -38.82 7.58 8.26
CA THR A 298 -39.20 6.20 8.57
C THR A 298 -38.76 5.76 9.96
N ASP A 299 -39.32 4.65 10.45
CA ASP A 299 -38.91 4.02 11.70
C ASP A 299 -37.77 3.01 11.56
N MET A 300 -37.12 2.94 10.39
CA MET A 300 -36.05 1.99 10.11
C MET A 300 -34.90 2.05 11.15
N SER A 301 -34.28 0.91 11.42
CA SER A 301 -33.08 0.88 12.25
C SER A 301 -31.91 1.60 11.55
N VAL A 302 -30.95 2.11 12.33
CA VAL A 302 -29.74 2.74 11.76
C VAL A 302 -29.02 1.79 10.81
N THR A 303 -28.95 0.51 11.15
CA THR A 303 -28.35 -0.53 10.31
C THR A 303 -29.11 -0.70 8.99
N ALA A 304 -30.45 -0.68 9.02
CA ALA A 304 -31.24 -0.81 7.81
C ALA A 304 -31.10 0.43 6.90
N ALA A 305 -31.12 1.64 7.49
CA ALA A 305 -30.91 2.88 6.75
C ALA A 305 -29.50 2.95 6.12
N MET A 306 -28.48 2.43 6.80
CA MET A 306 -27.12 2.29 6.27
C MET A 306 -27.09 1.41 5.01
N LEU A 307 -27.70 0.23 5.06
CA LEU A 307 -27.72 -0.71 3.93
C LEU A 307 -28.52 -0.14 2.75
N GLU A 308 -29.70 0.45 3.02
CA GLU A 308 -30.55 1.06 1.98
C GLU A 308 -29.93 2.30 1.31
N SER A 309 -29.05 3.00 2.02
CA SER A 309 -28.29 4.13 1.45
C SER A 309 -27.04 3.69 0.67
N GLY A 310 -26.76 2.38 0.57
CA GLY A 310 -25.68 1.82 -0.25
C GLY A 310 -24.33 1.68 0.47
N PHE A 311 -24.30 1.74 1.80
CA PHE A 311 -23.10 1.42 2.59
C PHE A 311 -23.07 -0.06 2.98
N GLN A 312 -21.92 -0.71 2.81
CA GLN A 312 -21.74 -2.11 3.25
C GLN A 312 -21.24 -2.23 4.69
N THR A 313 -20.35 -1.33 5.12
CA THR A 313 -19.67 -1.43 6.41
C THR A 313 -20.12 -0.33 7.37
N LYS A 314 -20.36 -0.71 8.63
CA LYS A 314 -20.79 0.20 9.71
C LYS A 314 -19.73 1.25 10.05
N SER A 315 -18.46 0.90 9.94
CA SER A 315 -17.34 1.83 10.18
C SER A 315 -17.38 2.99 9.19
N ASN A 316 -17.49 2.67 7.89
CA ASN A 316 -17.56 3.64 6.82
C ASN A 316 -18.76 4.58 6.97
N PHE A 317 -19.94 3.99 7.19
CA PHE A 317 -21.15 4.75 7.42
C PHE A 317 -21.03 5.72 8.58
N ASN A 318 -20.62 5.27 9.77
CA ASN A 318 -20.56 6.13 10.96
C ASN A 318 -19.60 7.31 10.80
N ARG A 319 -18.45 7.10 10.14
CA ARG A 319 -17.47 8.16 9.91
C ARG A 319 -17.97 9.18 8.90
N GLU A 320 -18.49 8.73 7.75
CA GLU A 320 -19.03 9.65 6.74
C GLU A 320 -20.25 10.40 7.26
N PHE A 321 -21.11 9.72 8.04
CA PHE A 321 -22.25 10.35 8.70
C PHE A 321 -21.79 11.47 9.64
N ARG A 322 -20.78 11.21 10.48
CA ARG A 322 -20.20 12.24 11.35
C ARG A 322 -19.50 13.34 10.57
N ARG A 323 -18.81 13.03 9.47
CA ARG A 323 -18.17 14.05 8.63
C ARG A 323 -19.18 15.03 8.02
N VAL A 324 -20.35 14.54 7.63
CA VAL A 324 -21.38 15.33 6.96
C VAL A 324 -22.32 16.03 7.94
N THR A 325 -22.60 15.42 9.09
CA THR A 325 -23.62 15.89 10.04
C THR A 325 -23.09 16.33 11.40
N ASP A 326 -21.78 16.18 11.64
CA ASP A 326 -21.09 16.37 12.93
C ASP A 326 -21.59 15.46 14.07
N LEU A 327 -22.52 14.56 13.79
CA LEU A 327 -23.20 13.73 14.79
C LEU A 327 -23.07 12.23 14.47
N SER A 328 -23.30 11.40 15.49
CA SER A 328 -23.52 9.97 15.24
C SER A 328 -24.93 9.74 14.67
N PRO A 329 -25.16 8.68 13.88
CA PRO A 329 -26.50 8.39 13.33
C PRO A 329 -27.59 8.28 14.40
N VAL A 330 -27.26 7.73 15.58
CA VAL A 330 -28.18 7.60 16.71
C VAL A 330 -28.51 8.97 17.29
N ALA A 331 -27.48 9.77 17.60
CA ALA A 331 -27.66 11.12 18.14
C ALA A 331 -28.42 12.03 17.16
N TRP A 332 -28.12 11.92 15.87
CA TRP A 332 -28.81 12.66 14.82
C TRP A 332 -30.29 12.29 14.76
N ARG A 333 -30.64 11.01 14.87
CA ARG A 333 -32.04 10.54 14.90
C ARG A 333 -32.78 11.06 16.14
N GLU A 334 -32.15 10.99 17.31
CA GLU A 334 -32.74 11.49 18.55
C GLU A 334 -33.04 12.99 18.45
N GLN A 335 -32.06 13.79 18.01
CA GLN A 335 -32.23 15.23 17.84
C GLN A 335 -33.37 15.59 16.87
N ASN A 336 -33.46 14.90 15.74
CA ASN A 336 -34.51 15.17 14.73
C ASN A 336 -35.89 14.69 15.17
N ARG A 337 -35.99 13.67 16.03
CA ARG A 337 -37.27 13.25 16.64
C ARG A 337 -37.72 14.19 17.74
N THR A 338 -36.81 14.66 18.59
CA THR A 338 -37.13 15.63 19.66
C THR A 338 -37.48 17.01 19.07
N GLY A 339 -36.81 17.43 17.99
CA GLY A 339 -37.14 18.66 17.28
C GLY A 339 -38.52 18.65 16.59
N ALA A 340 -38.99 17.48 16.13
CA ALA A 340 -40.32 17.31 15.55
C ALA A 340 -41.45 17.25 16.59
N LEU A 341 -41.14 17.00 17.87
CA LEU A 341 -42.10 17.01 18.98
C LEU A 341 -42.22 18.39 19.67
N ALA A 342 -41.28 19.29 19.40
CA ALA A 342 -41.20 20.63 19.99
C ALA A 342 -41.66 21.76 19.04
N ALA A 343 -42.04 21.43 17.80
CA ALA A 343 -42.56 22.34 16.77
C ALA A 343 -44.02 21.97 16.43
#